data_AF-F2CB33-F1
#
_entry.id   AF-F2CB33-F1
#
_cell.length_a   1.000
_cell.length_b   1.000
_cell.length_c   1.000
_cell.angle_alpha   90.00
_cell.angle_beta   90.00
_cell.angle_gamma   90.00
#
_symmetry.space_group_name_H-M   'P 1'
#
loop_
_entity.id
_entity.type
_entity.pdbx_description
1 polymer ?
#
loop_
_entity_poly.entity_id
_entity_poly.type
_entity_poly.pdbx_seq_one_letter_code
_entity_poly.pdbx_strand_id
1 'polypeptide(L)'
;MYIDAEDQAALAEMRFVCNRIGKSGGFTDQEKAFFDNIPLQRQSFIQSCCHLASQEFESTVLPVVNFSITGRGKQVVMVEKEEFKIEKAGQKSTTSSFENTGNELVREQLPLILSWAMSIHKAQGQTLDRVKIDLGRSFANGQAYVALSRATCKSRLEIKNFRKDKVKTSEHVRKYYESLG
;
A
#
# COMPACT_ATOMS: atom_id res chain seq x y z
N MET A 1 13.10 -12.70 -8.50
CA MET A 1 12.65 -13.05 -7.14
C MET A 1 11.14 -13.21 -7.19
N TYR A 2 10.63 -14.44 -7.24
CA TYR A 2 9.20 -14.71 -7.18
C TYR A 2 8.82 -14.74 -5.70
N ILE A 3 8.06 -13.75 -5.25
CA ILE A 3 7.48 -13.76 -3.91
C ILE A 3 6.18 -14.52 -4.04
N ASP A 4 6.13 -15.72 -3.45
CA ASP A 4 4.88 -16.44 -3.36
C ASP A 4 3.94 -15.67 -2.43
N ALA A 5 2.84 -15.14 -2.98
CA ALA A 5 1.84 -14.40 -2.22
C ALA A 5 1.09 -15.29 -1.21
N GLU A 6 1.32 -16.60 -1.22
CA GLU A 6 0.79 -17.54 -0.24
C GLU A 6 1.73 -17.78 0.94
N ASP A 7 3.01 -17.42 0.81
CA ASP A 7 4.00 -17.55 1.88
C ASP A 7 3.76 -16.47 2.95
N GLN A 8 2.95 -16.82 3.96
CA GLN A 8 2.65 -15.94 5.08
C GLN A 8 3.89 -15.54 5.87
N ALA A 9 4.92 -16.39 5.92
CA ALA A 9 6.17 -16.08 6.60
C ALA A 9 6.93 -15.00 5.83
N ALA A 10 7.07 -15.13 4.51
CA ALA A 10 7.67 -14.09 3.68
C ALA A 10 6.92 -12.76 3.72
N LEU A 11 5.59 -12.79 3.72
CA LEU A 11 4.78 -11.57 3.85
C LEU A 11 4.95 -10.92 5.24
N ALA A 12 5.03 -11.71 6.31
CA ALA A 12 5.27 -11.20 7.65
C ALA A 12 6.66 -10.56 7.77
N GLU A 13 7.69 -11.19 7.21
CA GLU A 13 9.05 -10.63 7.14
C GLU A 13 9.11 -9.33 6.33
N MET A 14 8.42 -9.25 5.19
CA MET A 14 8.35 -8.01 4.41
C MET A 14 7.68 -6.89 5.19
N ARG A 15 6.57 -7.19 5.88
CA ARG A 15 5.91 -6.21 6.75
C ARG A 15 6.82 -5.75 7.87
N PHE A 16 7.60 -6.67 8.44
CA PHE A 16 8.59 -6.36 9.46
C PHE A 16 9.63 -5.36 8.94
N VAL A 17 10.23 -5.61 7.77
CA VAL A 17 11.16 -4.66 7.11
C VAL A 17 10.48 -3.32 6.82
N CYS A 18 9.27 -3.32 6.26
CA CYS A 18 8.55 -2.06 5.96
C CYS A 18 8.27 -1.24 7.22
N ASN A 19 7.96 -1.89 8.35
CA ASN A 19 7.73 -1.20 9.63
C ASN A 19 8.99 -0.56 10.22
N ARG A 20 10.16 -0.92 9.70
CA ARG A 20 11.47 -0.36 10.09
C ARG A 20 11.88 0.85 9.26
N ILE A 21 11.17 1.13 8.17
CA ILE A 21 11.43 2.27 7.31
C ILE A 21 11.39 3.57 8.14
N GLY A 22 12.50 4.31 8.10
CA GLY A 22 12.65 5.58 8.79
C GLY A 22 12.71 5.53 10.32
N LYS A 23 12.92 4.36 10.93
CA LYS A 23 13.12 4.23 12.39
C LYS A 23 14.59 3.98 12.72
N SER A 24 15.30 5.01 13.19
CA SER A 24 16.76 4.99 13.39
C SER A 24 17.27 4.29 14.68
N GLY A 25 16.42 3.56 15.42
CA GLY A 25 16.80 2.81 16.63
C GLY A 25 16.96 1.30 16.42
N GLY A 26 17.45 0.57 17.42
CA GLY A 26 17.46 -0.92 17.40
C GLY A 26 16.05 -1.54 17.41
N PHE A 27 15.97 -2.87 17.36
CA PHE A 27 14.70 -3.57 17.50
C PHE A 27 14.14 -3.40 18.92
N THR A 28 12.84 -3.11 19.01
CA THR A 28 12.07 -3.26 20.25
C THR A 28 12.03 -4.73 20.69
N ASP A 29 11.67 -5.01 21.94
CA ASP A 29 11.58 -6.38 22.43
C ASP A 29 10.62 -7.26 21.60
N GLN A 30 9.51 -6.67 21.14
CA GLN A 30 8.56 -7.36 20.24
C GLN A 30 9.16 -7.63 18.87
N GLU A 31 9.87 -6.66 18.30
CA GLU A 31 10.55 -6.80 17.01
C GLU A 31 11.68 -7.83 17.08
N LYS A 32 12.42 -7.87 18.20
CA LYS A 32 13.47 -8.84 18.46
C LYS A 32 12.89 -10.25 18.60
N ALA A 33 11.82 -10.41 19.37
CA ALA A 33 11.13 -11.69 19.48
C ALA A 33 10.60 -12.18 18.12
N PHE A 34 10.09 -11.29 17.27
CA PHE A 34 9.72 -11.64 15.90
C PHE A 34 10.94 -12.07 15.06
N PHE A 35 12.02 -11.28 15.10
CA PHE A 35 13.25 -11.56 14.35
C PHE A 35 13.90 -12.88 14.75
N ASP A 36 13.95 -13.19 16.04
CA ASP A 36 14.53 -14.43 16.57
C ASP A 36 13.74 -15.68 16.12
N ASN A 37 12.45 -15.53 15.78
CA ASN A 37 11.61 -16.60 15.23
C ASN A 37 11.75 -16.77 13.70
N ILE A 38 12.45 -15.87 13.00
CA ILE A 38 12.72 -16.02 11.56
C ILE A 38 13.74 -17.15 11.37
N PRO A 39 13.58 -18.04 10.36
CA PRO A 39 14.58 -19.05 10.05
C PRO A 39 15.98 -18.46 9.88
N LEU A 40 17.00 -19.06 10.52
CA LEU A 40 18.38 -18.58 10.55
C LEU A 40 18.94 -18.23 9.15
N GLN A 41 18.58 -19.00 8.12
CA GLN A 41 18.99 -18.78 6.73
C GLN A 41 18.53 -17.42 6.15
N ARG A 42 17.44 -16.84 6.69
CA ARG A 42 16.83 -15.59 6.23
C ARG A 42 17.15 -14.40 7.14
N GLN A 43 17.54 -14.64 8.40
CA GLN A 43 17.81 -13.60 9.39
C GLN A 43 18.84 -12.57 8.90
N SER A 44 19.94 -13.02 8.28
CA SER A 44 20.97 -12.13 7.75
C SER A 44 20.44 -11.16 6.68
N PHE A 45 19.68 -11.68 5.72
CA PHE A 45 19.04 -10.89 4.68
C PHE A 45 18.05 -9.88 5.26
N ILE A 46 17.17 -10.34 6.17
CA ILE A 46 16.18 -9.47 6.82
C ILE A 46 16.86 -8.39 7.67
N GLN A 47 17.95 -8.72 8.36
CA GLN A 47 18.72 -7.75 9.13
C GLN A 47 19.32 -6.66 8.23
N SER A 48 19.91 -7.04 7.09
CA SER A 48 20.41 -6.09 6.09
C SER A 48 19.29 -5.20 5.53
N CYS A 49 18.14 -5.78 5.20
CA CYS A 49 16.98 -5.01 4.74
C CYS A 49 16.47 -4.03 5.81
N CYS A 50 16.38 -4.45 7.07
CA CYS A 50 15.98 -3.58 8.18
C CYS A 50 16.97 -2.45 8.42
N HIS A 51 18.28 -2.70 8.26
CA HIS A 51 19.31 -1.68 8.33
C HIS A 51 19.13 -0.63 7.23
N LEU A 52 19.01 -1.05 5.98
CA LEU A 52 18.74 -0.17 4.84
C LEU A 52 17.44 0.62 5.01
N ALA A 53 16.37 -0.04 5.47
CA ALA A 53 15.08 0.61 5.73
C ALA A 53 15.20 1.70 6.81
N SER A 54 15.96 1.45 7.88
CA SER A 54 16.18 2.45 8.93
C SER A 54 17.02 3.65 8.47
N GLN A 55 17.76 3.50 7.38
CA GLN A 55 18.65 4.51 6.79
C GLN A 55 18.08 5.14 5.50
N GLU A 56 16.80 4.90 5.16
CA GLU A 56 16.21 5.39 3.90
C GLU A 56 16.34 6.92 3.69
N PHE A 57 16.45 7.68 4.78
CA PHE A 57 16.68 9.13 4.71
C PHE A 57 18.01 9.50 4.04
N GLU A 58 19.03 8.63 4.06
CA GLU A 58 20.39 8.91 3.58
C GLU A 58 20.71 8.30 2.21
N SER A 59 19.77 7.59 1.56
CA SER A 59 20.04 7.04 0.23
C SER A 59 20.23 8.16 -0.81
N THR A 60 21.41 8.20 -1.42
CA THR A 60 21.74 9.08 -2.55
C THR A 60 21.33 8.50 -3.90
N VAL A 61 20.91 7.22 -3.92
CA VAL A 61 20.47 6.53 -5.13
C VAL A 61 18.97 6.70 -5.30
N LEU A 62 18.57 7.31 -6.42
CA LEU A 62 17.18 7.55 -6.80
C LEU A 62 16.70 6.52 -7.84
N PRO A 63 15.43 6.08 -7.79
CA PRO A 63 14.92 5.13 -8.76
C PRO A 63 14.66 5.80 -10.12
N VAL A 64 15.11 5.14 -11.19
CA VAL A 64 14.70 5.47 -12.57
C VAL A 64 13.52 4.58 -12.95
N VAL A 65 12.37 5.19 -13.22
CA VAL A 65 11.11 4.50 -13.48
C VAL A 65 10.66 4.75 -14.92
N ASN A 66 10.22 3.69 -15.60
CA ASN A 66 9.59 3.76 -16.91
C ASN A 66 8.06 3.71 -16.77
N PHE A 67 7.42 4.86 -16.76
CA PHE A 67 5.97 4.99 -16.66
C PHE A 67 5.28 4.72 -18.00
N SER A 68 4.19 3.98 -17.97
CA SER A 68 3.29 3.82 -19.11
C SER A 68 2.07 4.72 -18.92
N ILE A 69 1.94 5.77 -19.71
CA ILE A 69 0.87 6.76 -19.63
C ILE A 69 -0.17 6.47 -20.72
N THR A 70 -1.41 6.24 -20.30
CA THR A 70 -2.54 6.00 -21.22
C THR A 70 -2.66 7.13 -22.23
N GLY A 71 -2.58 6.79 -23.52
CA GLY A 71 -2.67 7.77 -24.61
C GLY A 71 -1.41 8.61 -24.87
N ARG A 72 -0.35 8.50 -24.05
CA ARG A 72 0.91 9.26 -24.23
C ARG A 72 2.17 8.39 -24.34
N GLY A 73 2.04 7.06 -24.20
CA GLY A 73 3.15 6.13 -24.39
C GLY A 73 4.02 5.96 -23.15
N LYS A 74 5.32 5.69 -23.34
CA LYS A 74 6.27 5.46 -22.25
C LYS A 74 7.05 6.72 -21.91
N GLN A 75 7.30 6.95 -20.62
CA GLN A 75 8.12 8.05 -20.13
C GLN A 75 9.09 7.55 -19.06
N VAL A 76 10.38 7.77 -19.28
CA VAL A 76 11.43 7.43 -18.31
C VAL A 76 11.73 8.65 -17.44
N VAL A 77 11.66 8.49 -16.12
CA VAL A 77 11.83 9.57 -15.14
C VAL A 77 12.73 9.08 -14.01
N MET A 78 13.74 9.88 -13.65
CA MET A 78 14.44 9.73 -12.38
C MET A 78 13.57 10.36 -11.29
N VAL A 79 13.05 9.55 -10.37
CA VAL A 79 12.06 10.01 -9.39
C VAL A 79 12.80 10.53 -8.16
N GLU A 80 12.58 11.81 -7.87
CA GLU A 80 13.13 12.49 -6.69
C GLU A 80 12.18 12.36 -5.49
N LYS A 81 12.68 12.69 -4.29
CA LYS A 81 11.85 12.74 -3.09
C LYS A 81 10.94 13.98 -3.14
N GLU A 82 9.71 13.81 -2.68
CA GLU A 82 8.74 14.89 -2.53
C GLU A 82 8.43 15.13 -1.04
N GLU A 83 8.09 16.38 -0.73
CA GLU A 83 7.69 16.80 0.60
C GLU A 83 6.16 16.79 0.75
N PHE A 84 5.67 16.05 1.74
CA PHE A 84 4.27 15.95 2.09
C PHE A 84 4.03 16.70 3.40
N LYS A 85 3.29 17.82 3.32
CA LYS A 85 2.98 18.69 4.46
C LYS A 85 1.54 18.53 4.92
N ILE A 86 1.33 18.57 6.23
CA ILE A 86 0.00 18.76 6.83
C ILE A 86 -0.01 20.09 7.59
N GLU A 87 -0.80 21.03 7.08
CA GLU A 87 -1.10 22.27 7.78
C GLU A 87 -2.12 21.98 8.89
N LYS A 88 -1.81 22.36 10.13
CA LYS A 88 -2.81 22.29 11.22
C LYS A 88 -3.82 23.43 11.04
N ALA A 89 -5.09 23.08 10.83
CA ALA A 89 -6.17 24.05 10.90
C ALA A 89 -6.35 24.54 12.35
N GLY A 90 -5.89 25.76 12.63
CA GLY A 90 -6.29 26.52 13.81
C GLY A 90 -5.28 26.56 14.96
N GLN A 91 -4.32 27.48 14.88
CA GLN A 91 -4.14 28.50 15.91
C GLN A 91 -3.79 29.80 15.20
N LYS A 92 -4.75 30.73 15.10
CA LYS A 92 -4.39 32.14 14.93
C LYS A 92 -3.69 32.55 16.22
N SER A 93 -2.37 32.39 16.28
CA SER A 93 -1.57 33.04 17.32
C SER A 93 -1.62 34.54 17.06
N THR A 94 -2.56 35.21 17.71
CA THR A 94 -2.49 36.65 17.96
C THR A 94 -1.33 36.91 18.89
N THR A 95 -0.09 36.85 18.39
CA THR A 95 1.06 37.61 18.90
C THR A 95 2.14 37.56 17.81
N SER A 96 2.44 38.73 17.27
CA SER A 96 3.61 38.98 16.44
C SER A 96 4.87 38.80 17.29
N SER A 97 5.45 37.60 17.27
CA SER A 97 6.77 37.36 17.84
C SER A 97 7.39 36.16 17.12
N PHE A 98 8.56 36.41 16.55
CA PHE A 98 9.42 35.53 15.79
C PHE A 98 9.73 34.22 16.54
N GLU A 99 9.02 33.12 16.28
CA GLU A 99 9.51 31.73 16.36
C GLU A 99 8.63 30.82 15.46
N ASN A 100 9.00 30.69 14.18
CA ASN A 100 8.35 29.78 13.22
C ASN A 100 8.97 28.37 13.28
N THR A 101 8.91 27.70 14.43
CA THR A 101 9.52 26.37 14.60
C THR A 101 8.68 25.49 15.51
N GLY A 102 7.64 24.84 14.96
CA GLY A 102 7.00 23.75 15.72
C GLY A 102 5.70 23.14 15.21
N ASN A 103 5.02 23.70 14.20
CA ASN A 103 3.62 23.32 13.95
C ASN A 103 3.30 22.64 12.60
N GLU A 104 4.30 22.36 11.76
CA GLU A 104 4.10 21.64 10.49
C GLU A 104 4.56 20.18 10.63
N LEU A 105 3.67 19.23 10.31
CA LEU A 105 4.07 17.84 10.13
C LEU A 105 4.54 17.66 8.69
N VAL A 106 5.83 17.38 8.54
CA VAL A 106 6.50 17.22 7.26
C VAL A 106 6.97 15.77 7.10
N ARG A 107 6.75 15.20 5.91
CA ARG A 107 7.36 13.93 5.49
C ARG A 107 8.02 14.09 4.13
N GLU A 108 9.31 13.79 4.04
CA GLU A 108 10.02 13.68 2.77
C GLU A 108 10.11 12.22 2.35
N GLN A 109 9.61 11.87 1.15
CA GLN A 109 9.63 10.50 0.65
C GLN A 109 9.51 10.46 -0.89
N LEU A 110 9.99 9.40 -1.53
CA LEU A 110 9.69 9.11 -2.94
C LEU A 110 8.16 9.01 -3.14
N PRO A 111 7.58 9.67 -4.16
CA PRO A 111 6.15 9.60 -4.47
C PRO A 111 5.77 8.28 -5.17
N LEU A 112 6.30 7.15 -4.67
CA LEU A 112 6.12 5.81 -5.24
C LEU A 112 5.57 4.85 -4.19
N ILE A 113 4.69 3.96 -4.63
CA ILE A 113 4.21 2.83 -3.84
C ILE A 113 4.16 1.59 -4.73
N LEU A 114 4.50 0.43 -4.17
CA LEU A 114 4.35 -0.85 -4.86
C LEU A 114 2.88 -1.08 -5.24
N SER A 115 2.62 -1.47 -6.48
CA SER A 115 1.26 -1.52 -7.05
C SER A 115 0.81 -2.89 -7.55
N TRP A 116 1.61 -3.97 -7.36
CA TRP A 116 1.16 -5.33 -7.70
C TRP A 116 -0.05 -5.78 -6.86
N ALA A 117 -0.06 -5.42 -5.59
CA ALA A 117 -1.24 -5.52 -4.74
C ALA A 117 -1.83 -4.13 -4.55
N MET A 118 -3.13 -4.00 -4.77
CA MET A 118 -3.84 -2.74 -4.61
C MET A 118 -5.19 -2.97 -3.97
N SER A 119 -5.77 -1.91 -3.40
CA SER A 119 -7.12 -1.99 -2.85
C SER A 119 -8.16 -2.12 -3.96
N ILE A 120 -9.29 -2.74 -3.65
CA ILE A 120 -10.43 -2.86 -4.58
C ILE A 120 -10.87 -1.47 -5.10
N HIS A 121 -10.81 -0.44 -4.25
CA HIS A 121 -11.10 0.94 -4.63
C HIS A 121 -10.15 1.48 -5.70
N LYS A 122 -8.84 1.22 -5.59
CA LYS A 122 -7.86 1.63 -6.60
C LYS A 122 -7.98 0.82 -7.88
N ALA A 123 -8.43 -0.42 -7.80
CA ALA A 123 -8.67 -1.28 -8.97
C ALA A 123 -9.94 -0.91 -9.76
N GLN A 124 -10.85 -0.11 -9.21
CA GLN A 124 -12.10 0.25 -9.88
C GLN A 124 -11.84 0.90 -11.24
N GLY A 125 -12.55 0.41 -12.27
CA GLY A 125 -12.38 0.87 -13.65
C GLY A 125 -11.25 0.17 -14.43
N GLN A 126 -10.39 -0.59 -13.76
CA GLN A 126 -9.30 -1.32 -14.42
C GLN A 126 -9.78 -2.66 -15.00
N THR A 127 -9.07 -3.15 -16.02
CA THR A 127 -9.21 -4.50 -16.57
C THR A 127 -7.93 -5.27 -16.25
N LEU A 128 -8.05 -6.37 -15.51
CA LEU A 128 -6.91 -7.16 -15.01
C LEU A 128 -6.97 -8.56 -15.61
N ASP A 129 -5.96 -8.91 -16.41
CA ASP A 129 -5.93 -10.19 -17.12
C ASP A 129 -5.70 -11.40 -16.19
N ARG A 130 -4.86 -11.23 -15.16
CA ARG A 130 -4.60 -12.24 -14.14
C ARG A 130 -4.67 -11.58 -12.77
N VAL A 131 -5.55 -12.08 -11.91
CA VAL A 131 -5.80 -11.45 -10.61
C VAL A 131 -6.13 -12.48 -9.55
N LYS A 132 -5.57 -12.25 -8.36
CA LYS A 132 -5.91 -12.96 -7.13
C LYS A 132 -6.63 -11.98 -6.23
N ILE A 133 -7.81 -12.37 -5.75
CA ILE A 133 -8.70 -11.51 -4.97
C ILE A 133 -8.95 -12.15 -3.61
N ASP A 134 -8.61 -11.44 -2.54
CA ASP A 134 -8.98 -11.82 -1.18
C ASP A 134 -10.18 -10.99 -0.72
N LEU A 135 -11.32 -11.67 -0.47
CA LEU A 135 -12.57 -11.05 -0.03
C LEU A 135 -12.80 -11.14 1.48
N GLY A 136 -11.85 -11.66 2.25
CA GLY A 136 -12.01 -11.87 3.70
C GLY A 136 -12.26 -10.58 4.47
N ARG A 137 -11.77 -9.44 3.96
CA ARG A 137 -12.00 -8.10 4.52
C ARG A 137 -13.00 -7.26 3.72
N SER A 138 -13.80 -7.86 2.83
CA SER A 138 -14.85 -7.14 2.11
C SER A 138 -15.95 -6.72 3.08
N PHE A 139 -16.23 -5.42 3.16
CA PHE A 139 -17.18 -4.85 4.13
C PHE A 139 -18.28 -4.00 3.50
N ALA A 140 -18.06 -3.44 2.30
CA ALA A 140 -19.01 -2.55 1.66
C ALA A 140 -19.89 -3.27 0.62
N ASN A 141 -21.14 -2.78 0.47
CA ASN A 141 -22.05 -3.24 -0.58
C ASN A 141 -21.42 -3.01 -1.96
N GLY A 142 -21.54 -3.99 -2.86
CA GLY A 142 -20.96 -3.94 -4.20
C GLY A 142 -19.44 -4.14 -4.27
N GLN A 143 -18.69 -4.13 -3.15
CA GLN A 143 -17.23 -4.24 -3.17
C GLN A 143 -16.75 -5.58 -3.76
N ALA A 144 -17.40 -6.69 -3.40
CA ALA A 144 -17.11 -8.00 -3.98
C ALA A 144 -17.37 -8.03 -5.50
N TYR A 145 -18.44 -7.37 -5.95
CA TYR A 145 -18.74 -7.24 -7.38
C TYR A 145 -17.69 -6.40 -8.12
N VAL A 146 -17.30 -5.26 -7.56
CA VAL A 146 -16.25 -4.40 -8.14
C VAL A 146 -14.95 -5.18 -8.30
N ALA A 147 -14.55 -5.94 -7.28
CA ALA A 147 -13.34 -6.76 -7.34
C ALA A 147 -13.43 -7.84 -8.42
N LEU A 148 -14.49 -8.66 -8.41
CA LEU A 148 -14.63 -9.78 -9.34
C LEU A 148 -14.77 -9.32 -10.79
N SER A 149 -15.46 -8.19 -11.03
CA SER A 149 -15.62 -7.62 -12.37
C SER A 149 -14.33 -7.04 -12.97
N ARG A 150 -13.21 -7.02 -12.25
CA ARG A 150 -11.90 -6.63 -12.82
C ARG A 150 -11.28 -7.75 -13.65
N ALA A 151 -11.61 -9.00 -13.36
CA ALA A 151 -11.05 -10.16 -14.05
C ALA A 151 -11.65 -10.32 -15.45
N THR A 152 -10.81 -10.62 -16.44
CA THR A 152 -11.27 -10.90 -17.83
C THR A 152 -11.67 -12.35 -18.04
N CYS A 153 -11.05 -13.29 -17.30
CA CYS A 153 -11.24 -14.72 -17.49
C CYS A 153 -11.25 -15.48 -16.17
N LYS A 154 -12.18 -16.43 -16.04
CA LYS A 154 -12.29 -17.31 -14.86
C LYS A 154 -11.04 -18.16 -14.64
N SER A 155 -10.36 -18.61 -15.70
CA SER A 155 -9.15 -19.45 -15.58
C SER A 155 -7.94 -18.70 -15.01
N ARG A 156 -7.95 -17.36 -15.04
CA ARG A 156 -6.89 -16.47 -14.55
C ARG A 156 -7.30 -15.69 -13.30
N LEU A 157 -8.43 -16.09 -12.70
CA LEU A 157 -8.98 -15.53 -11.48
C LEU A 157 -8.86 -16.53 -10.34
N GLU A 158 -8.24 -16.11 -9.26
CA GLU A 158 -8.25 -16.84 -7.99
C GLU A 158 -8.99 -16.03 -6.93
N ILE A 159 -9.89 -16.68 -6.18
CA ILE A 159 -10.69 -16.02 -5.12
C ILE A 159 -10.36 -16.70 -3.79
N LYS A 160 -9.99 -15.89 -2.80
CA LYS A 160 -9.79 -16.32 -1.40
C LYS A 160 -10.85 -15.75 -0.49
N ASN A 161 -11.17 -16.50 0.57
CA ASN A 161 -12.05 -16.09 1.67
C ASN A 161 -13.43 -15.56 1.21
N PHE A 162 -14.01 -16.17 0.17
CA PHE A 162 -15.32 -15.78 -0.34
C PHE A 162 -16.41 -16.06 0.69
N ARG A 163 -17.28 -15.07 0.89
CA ARG A 163 -18.43 -15.14 1.78
C ARG A 163 -19.68 -14.68 1.06
N LYS A 164 -20.61 -15.60 0.82
CA LYS A 164 -21.87 -15.32 0.09
C LYS A 164 -22.68 -14.21 0.76
N ASP A 165 -22.67 -14.16 2.10
CA ASP A 165 -23.36 -13.13 2.88
C ASP A 165 -22.78 -11.72 2.71
N LYS A 166 -21.58 -11.58 2.13
CA LYS A 166 -20.94 -10.29 1.83
C LYS A 166 -21.24 -9.79 0.42
N VAL A 167 -21.90 -10.59 -0.42
CA VAL A 167 -22.37 -10.17 -1.74
C VAL A 167 -23.72 -9.49 -1.56
N LYS A 168 -23.68 -8.19 -1.25
CA LYS A 168 -24.87 -7.37 -0.99
C LYS A 168 -24.92 -6.16 -1.92
N THR A 169 -26.14 -5.75 -2.24
CA THR A 169 -26.44 -4.54 -3.00
C THR A 169 -27.19 -3.56 -2.10
N SER A 170 -26.97 -2.26 -2.30
CA SER A 170 -27.73 -1.23 -1.57
C SER A 170 -29.19 -1.23 -2.02
N GLU A 171 -30.13 -1.21 -1.07
CA GLU A 171 -31.57 -1.10 -1.34
C GLU A 171 -31.93 0.17 -2.11
N HIS A 172 -31.24 1.27 -1.84
CA HIS A 172 -31.47 2.53 -2.56
C HIS A 172 -31.13 2.40 -4.05
N VAL A 173 -30.02 1.72 -4.36
CA VAL A 173 -29.60 1.46 -5.75
C VAL A 173 -30.58 0.51 -6.42
N ARG A 174 -31.04 -0.54 -5.72
CA ARG A 174 -32.04 -1.47 -6.26
C ARG A 174 -33.33 -0.74 -6.66
N LYS A 175 -33.90 0.05 -5.75
CA LYS A 175 -35.12 0.85 -6.01
C LYS A 175 -34.95 1.83 -7.16
N TYR A 176 -33.79 2.48 -7.25
CA TYR A 176 -33.48 3.40 -8.34
C TYR A 176 -33.51 2.67 -9.70
N TYR A 177 -32.82 1.55 -9.85
CA TYR A 177 -32.81 0.79 -11.11
C TYR A 177 -34.17 0.16 -11.45
N GLU A 178 -34.99 -0.19 -10.46
CA GLU A 178 -36.38 -0.63 -10.67
C GLU A 178 -37.28 0.49 -11.21
N SER A 179 -37.01 1.75 -10.85
CA SER A 179 -37.77 2.91 -11.36
C SER A 179 -37.40 3.31 -12.80
N LEU A 180 -36.33 2.73 -13.37
CA LEU A 180 -35.89 2.98 -14.74
C LEU A 180 -36.50 2.01 -15.76
N GLY A 181 -37.18 0.95 -15.31
CA GLY A 181 -37.88 -0.05 -16.14
C GLY A 181 -39.38 0.14 -16.11
#